data_AF-A0A433VPY7-F1
#
_entry.id   AF-A0A433VPY7-F1
#
_cell.length_a   1.000
_cell.length_b   1.000
_cell.length_c   1.000
_cell.angle_alpha   90.00
_cell.angle_beta   90.00
_cell.angle_gamma   90.00
#
_symmetry.space_group_name_H-M   'P 1'
#
loop_
_entity.id
_entity.type
_entity.pdbx_description
1 polymer ?
#
loop_
_entity_poly.entity_id
_entity_poly.type
_entity_poly.pdbx_seq_one_letter_code
_entity_poly.pdbx_strand_id
1 'polypeptide(L)'
;MSKKSASTKTQGKPKLGEQIRNIADRLKQETEIQKKATSRILGAAAQISANHEQLIDEVVEMVREDLEQQTQASKSHIYTVEILKQQFKTLREAKDNFKLKATSWESLANKLNETSSQKLIGEGKLQLHQVLEINNIQKPECEPINIKGLTIHLEADVAEIFPNSQAVNEALRFLIRVTNKNPAL
;
A
#
# COMPACT_ATOMS: atom_id res chain seq x y z
N MET A 1 -76.72 5.92 -39.75
CA MET A 1 -76.65 5.59 -38.31
C MET A 1 -76.66 4.07 -38.14
N SER A 2 -75.50 3.42 -38.08
CA SER A 2 -75.40 2.01 -37.65
C SER A 2 -74.16 1.85 -36.79
N LYS A 3 -74.38 1.34 -35.58
CA LYS A 3 -73.43 1.38 -34.45
C LYS A 3 -72.38 0.27 -34.54
N LYS A 4 -71.18 0.68 -34.12
CA LYS A 4 -69.99 -0.08 -33.72
C LYS A 4 -70.30 -1.28 -32.82
N SER A 5 -69.64 -2.40 -33.08
CA SER A 5 -69.41 -3.46 -32.08
C SER A 5 -67.92 -3.79 -32.04
N ALA A 6 -67.23 -3.24 -31.03
CA ALA A 6 -65.85 -3.58 -30.72
C ALA A 6 -65.83 -4.86 -29.88
N SER A 7 -65.11 -5.87 -30.36
CA SER A 7 -64.86 -7.13 -29.65
C SER A 7 -63.94 -6.88 -28.45
N THR A 8 -64.50 -6.99 -27.25
CA THR A 8 -63.76 -6.91 -25.98
C THR A 8 -63.06 -8.26 -25.74
N LYS A 9 -61.73 -8.27 -25.86
CA LYS A 9 -60.88 -9.38 -25.41
C LYS A 9 -60.98 -9.49 -23.88
N THR A 10 -61.62 -10.55 -23.41
CA THR A 10 -61.66 -10.95 -22.01
C THR A 10 -60.27 -11.44 -21.59
N GLN A 11 -59.55 -10.67 -20.78
CA GLN A 11 -58.35 -11.15 -20.09
C GLN A 11 -58.76 -12.08 -18.95
N GLY A 12 -58.82 -13.38 -19.23
CA GLY A 12 -58.95 -14.41 -18.21
C GLY A 12 -57.69 -14.44 -17.34
N LYS A 13 -57.85 -14.53 -16.02
CA LYS A 13 -56.74 -14.63 -15.06
C LYS A 13 -55.83 -15.81 -15.44
N PRO A 14 -54.50 -15.65 -15.40
CA PRO A 14 -53.57 -16.72 -15.76
C PRO A 14 -53.82 -17.93 -14.87
N LYS A 15 -53.96 -19.11 -15.48
CA LYS A 15 -54.16 -20.36 -14.74
C LYS A 15 -52.92 -20.65 -13.89
N LEU A 16 -53.10 -21.26 -12.73
CA LEU A 16 -52.03 -21.54 -11.77
C LEU A 16 -50.79 -22.22 -12.40
N GLY A 17 -50.99 -23.14 -13.34
CA GLY A 17 -49.90 -23.82 -14.05
C GLY A 17 -49.10 -22.94 -15.03
N GLU A 18 -49.65 -21.81 -15.48
CA GLU A 18 -48.93 -20.80 -16.26
C GLU A 18 -48.10 -19.89 -15.34
N GLN A 19 -48.63 -19.55 -14.16
CA GLN A 19 -47.89 -18.83 -13.13
C GLN A 19 -46.68 -19.66 -12.63
N ILE A 20 -46.86 -20.96 -12.40
CA ILE A 20 -45.76 -21.86 -12.00
C ILE A 20 -44.66 -21.92 -13.08
N ARG A 21 -45.04 -21.99 -14.36
CA ARG A 21 -44.07 -21.96 -15.47
C ARG A 21 -43.31 -20.63 -15.54
N ASN A 22 -44.02 -19.50 -15.45
CA ASN A 22 -43.38 -18.19 -15.44
C ASN A 22 -42.42 -18.01 -14.25
N ILE A 23 -42.78 -18.54 -13.07
CA ILE A 23 -41.88 -18.52 -11.91
C ILE A 23 -40.64 -19.36 -12.16
N ALA A 24 -40.78 -20.57 -12.72
CA ALA A 24 -39.66 -21.45 -13.04
C ALA A 24 -38.72 -20.84 -14.08
N ASP A 25 -39.27 -20.23 -15.14
CA ASP A 25 -38.49 -19.57 -16.18
C ASP A 25 -37.72 -18.36 -15.63
N ARG A 26 -38.37 -17.58 -14.75
CA ARG A 26 -37.72 -16.44 -14.08
C ARG A 26 -36.60 -16.89 -13.15
N LEU A 27 -36.82 -17.93 -12.32
CA LEU A 27 -35.79 -18.49 -11.44
C LEU A 27 -34.59 -19.02 -12.23
N LYS A 28 -34.85 -19.66 -13.37
CA LYS A 28 -33.79 -20.14 -14.26
C LYS A 28 -32.97 -18.98 -14.83
N GLN A 29 -33.62 -17.92 -15.31
CA GLN A 29 -32.94 -16.73 -15.83
C GLN A 29 -32.09 -16.04 -14.75
N GLU A 30 -32.64 -15.88 -13.54
CA GLU A 30 -31.91 -15.27 -12.42
C GLU A 30 -30.68 -16.08 -12.05
N THR A 31 -30.78 -17.41 -12.02
CA THR A 31 -29.65 -18.30 -11.74
C THR A 31 -28.54 -18.16 -12.79
N GLU A 32 -28.89 -18.06 -14.08
CA GLU A 32 -27.90 -17.85 -15.14
C GLU A 32 -27.23 -16.47 -15.05
N ILE A 33 -27.99 -15.43 -14.68
CA ILE A 33 -27.45 -14.09 -14.44
C ILE A 33 -26.47 -14.13 -13.25
N GLN A 34 -26.86 -14.77 -12.15
CA GLN A 34 -26.01 -14.93 -10.97
C GLN A 34 -24.72 -15.69 -11.31
N LYS A 35 -24.83 -16.85 -11.97
CA LYS A 35 -23.67 -17.63 -12.41
C LYS A 35 -22.71 -16.80 -13.27
N LYS A 36 -23.25 -16.03 -14.22
CA LYS A 36 -22.46 -15.14 -15.08
C LYS A 36 -21.78 -14.02 -14.28
N ALA A 37 -22.49 -13.42 -13.31
CA ALA A 37 -21.93 -12.40 -12.44
C ALA A 37 -20.80 -12.99 -11.57
N THR A 38 -21.02 -14.15 -10.95
CA THR A 38 -20.01 -14.85 -10.16
C THR A 38 -18.78 -15.22 -10.97
N SER A 39 -18.93 -15.75 -12.19
CA SER A 39 -17.79 -16.03 -13.08
C SER A 39 -16.97 -14.77 -13.41
N ARG A 40 -17.64 -13.62 -13.60
CA ARG A 40 -16.95 -12.35 -13.86
C ARG A 40 -16.20 -11.83 -12.64
N ILE A 41 -16.82 -11.89 -11.46
CA ILE A 41 -16.19 -11.51 -10.19
C ILE A 41 -14.97 -12.40 -9.93
N LEU A 42 -15.09 -13.71 -10.14
CA LEU A 42 -13.97 -14.64 -9.96
C LEU A 42 -12.82 -14.37 -10.93
N GLY A 43 -13.13 -14.05 -12.20
CA GLY A 43 -12.12 -13.67 -13.18
C GLY A 43 -11.39 -12.37 -12.80
N ALA A 44 -12.13 -11.35 -12.35
CA ALA A 44 -11.53 -10.11 -11.86
C ALA A 44 -10.67 -10.35 -10.61
N ALA A 45 -11.14 -11.17 -9.67
CA ALA A 45 -10.37 -11.54 -8.48
C ALA A 45 -9.08 -12.28 -8.83
N ALA A 46 -9.12 -13.21 -9.80
CA ALA A 46 -7.92 -13.89 -10.29
C ALA A 46 -6.91 -12.90 -10.89
N GLN A 47 -7.39 -11.91 -11.66
CA GLN A 47 -6.52 -10.87 -12.23
C GLN A 47 -5.92 -9.96 -11.14
N ILE A 48 -6.71 -9.57 -10.14
CA ILE A 48 -6.23 -8.78 -8.99
C ILE A 48 -5.16 -9.56 -8.21
N SER A 49 -5.38 -10.86 -7.99
CA SER A 49 -4.39 -11.72 -7.32
C SER A 49 -3.07 -11.79 -8.09
N ALA A 50 -3.14 -11.94 -9.42
CA ALA A 50 -1.95 -11.94 -10.26
C ALA A 50 -1.20 -10.59 -10.20
N ASN A 51 -1.95 -9.47 -10.24
CA ASN A 51 -1.36 -8.14 -10.10
C ASN A 51 -0.70 -7.96 -8.71
N HIS A 52 -1.32 -8.48 -7.65
CA HIS A 52 -0.76 -8.42 -6.30
C HIS A 52 0.54 -9.22 -6.19
N GLU A 53 0.62 -10.42 -6.76
CA GLU A 53 1.85 -11.21 -6.78
C GLU A 53 2.99 -10.44 -7.47
N GLN A 54 2.69 -9.82 -8.63
CA GLN A 54 3.66 -9.00 -9.34
C GLN A 54 4.11 -7.78 -8.53
N LEU A 55 3.19 -7.09 -7.86
CA LEU A 55 3.52 -5.95 -7.00
C LEU A 55 4.40 -6.39 -5.82
N ILE A 56 4.10 -7.55 -5.23
CA ILE A 56 4.91 -8.12 -4.14
C ILE A 56 6.33 -8.35 -4.65
N ASP A 57 6.49 -9.00 -5.80
CA ASP A 57 7.81 -9.25 -6.40
C ASP A 57 8.57 -7.95 -6.71
N GLU A 58 7.91 -6.96 -7.31
CA GLU A 58 8.54 -5.67 -7.65
C GLU A 58 8.96 -4.90 -6.40
N VAL A 59 8.11 -4.84 -5.37
CA VAL A 59 8.45 -4.20 -4.10
C VAL A 59 9.58 -4.95 -3.40
N VAL A 60 9.60 -6.28 -3.46
CA VAL A 60 10.68 -7.09 -2.89
C VAL A 60 12.01 -6.79 -3.58
N GLU A 61 12.03 -6.70 -4.91
CA GLU A 61 13.27 -6.36 -5.63
C GLU A 61 13.71 -4.92 -5.36
N MET A 62 12.81 -3.92 -5.36
CA MET A 62 13.17 -2.55 -5.00
C MET A 62 13.71 -2.45 -3.56
N VAL A 63 13.07 -3.11 -2.59
CA VAL A 63 13.55 -3.14 -1.20
C VAL A 63 14.90 -3.85 -1.10
N ARG A 64 15.11 -4.93 -1.86
CA ARG A 64 16.40 -5.62 -1.91
C ARG A 64 17.47 -4.71 -2.48
N GLU A 65 17.21 -4.05 -3.62
CA GLU A 65 18.11 -3.11 -4.25
C GLU A 65 18.47 -1.95 -3.31
N ASP A 66 17.50 -1.38 -2.60
CA ASP A 66 17.72 -0.33 -1.60
C ASP A 66 18.60 -0.82 -0.44
N LEU A 67 18.38 -2.04 0.05
CA LEU A 67 19.22 -2.65 1.10
C LEU A 67 20.64 -2.89 0.60
N GLU A 68 20.81 -3.37 -0.63
CA GLU A 68 22.12 -3.60 -1.24
C GLU A 68 22.86 -2.27 -1.47
N GLN A 69 22.17 -1.24 -1.96
CA GLN A 69 22.72 0.11 -2.08
C GLN A 69 23.12 0.67 -0.72
N GLN A 70 22.31 0.50 0.33
CA GLN A 70 22.67 0.92 1.68
C GLN A 70 23.87 0.13 2.23
N THR A 71 23.94 -1.17 1.92
CA THR A 71 25.07 -2.03 2.31
C THR A 71 26.35 -1.64 1.58
N GLN A 72 26.29 -1.28 0.29
CA GLN A 72 27.45 -0.78 -0.44
C GLN A 72 27.84 0.63 -0.02
N ALA A 73 26.87 1.51 0.25
CA ALA A 73 27.12 2.84 0.79
C ALA A 73 27.80 2.78 2.16
N SER A 74 27.39 1.84 3.04
CA SER A 74 28.01 1.63 4.35
C SER A 74 29.37 0.90 4.29
N LYS A 75 29.59 0.01 3.31
CA LYS A 75 30.91 -0.60 3.07
C LYS A 75 31.96 0.38 2.54
N SER A 76 31.55 1.54 2.03
CA SER A 76 32.46 2.42 1.31
C SER A 76 33.54 3.10 2.17
N HIS A 77 33.38 3.21 3.50
CA HIS A 77 34.29 4.04 4.31
C HIS A 77 34.56 3.50 5.73
N ILE A 78 34.76 2.19 5.91
CA ILE A 78 35.37 1.70 7.15
C ILE A 78 36.88 1.84 7.03
N TYR A 79 37.42 2.86 7.69
CA TYR A 79 38.85 3.08 7.79
C TYR A 79 39.41 2.28 8.97
N THR A 80 40.19 1.26 8.66
CA THR A 80 41.03 0.54 9.63
C THR A 80 42.45 1.11 9.61
N VAL A 81 43.20 0.95 10.69
CA VAL A 81 44.56 1.47 10.86
C VAL A 81 45.50 0.97 9.77
N GLU A 82 45.34 -0.28 9.32
CA GLU A 82 46.14 -0.90 8.28
C GLU A 82 45.91 -0.23 6.92
N ILE A 83 44.65 0.06 6.57
CA ILE A 83 44.27 0.73 5.32
C ILE A 83 44.85 2.15 5.28
N LEU A 84 44.78 2.87 6.39
CA LEU A 84 45.32 4.22 6.51
C LEU A 84 46.85 4.25 6.41
N LYS A 85 47.54 3.28 7.01
CA LYS A 85 49.01 3.14 6.90
C LYS A 85 49.45 2.70 5.50
N GLN A 86 48.60 1.98 4.77
CA GLN A 86 48.86 1.59 3.40
C GLN A 86 48.70 2.78 2.43
N GLN A 87 47.70 3.64 2.69
CA GLN A 87 47.45 4.83 1.85
C GLN A 87 48.39 6.00 2.15
N PHE A 88 48.81 6.17 3.41
CA PHE A 88 49.65 7.30 3.83
C PHE A 88 50.90 6.81 4.55
N LYS A 89 52.06 7.32 4.14
CA LYS A 89 53.35 6.90 4.73
C LYS A 89 53.55 7.49 6.13
N THR A 90 52.92 8.64 6.42
CA THR A 90 53.02 9.30 7.72
C THR A 90 51.67 9.78 8.25
N LEU A 91 51.52 9.83 9.58
CA LEU A 91 50.32 10.34 10.23
C LEU A 91 50.08 11.82 9.87
N ARG A 92 51.16 12.60 9.69
CA ARG A 92 51.09 14.02 9.34
C ARG A 92 50.44 14.21 7.97
N GLU A 93 50.86 13.43 6.98
CA GLU A 93 50.30 13.45 5.63
C GLU A 93 48.81 13.06 5.61
N ALA A 94 48.43 12.04 6.36
CA ALA A 94 47.03 11.65 6.50
C ALA A 94 46.19 12.76 7.15
N LYS A 95 46.71 13.38 8.23
CA LYS A 95 46.03 14.49 8.93
C LYS A 95 45.83 15.70 8.03
N ASP A 96 46.82 16.03 7.19
CA ASP A 96 46.74 17.17 6.28
C ASP A 96 45.73 16.91 5.14
N ASN A 97 45.64 15.67 4.65
CA ASN A 97 44.64 15.27 3.65
C ASN A 97 43.21 15.36 4.16
N PHE A 98 42.94 14.81 5.35
CA PHE A 98 41.59 14.81 5.93
C PHE A 98 41.27 16.10 6.70
N LYS A 99 42.27 16.96 6.93
CA LYS A 99 42.18 18.18 7.76
C LYS A 99 41.64 17.89 9.18
N LEU A 100 41.93 16.71 9.71
CA LEU A 100 41.48 16.25 11.03
C LEU A 100 42.61 16.24 12.06
N LYS A 101 42.30 16.68 13.28
CA LYS A 101 43.23 16.64 14.42
C LYS A 101 43.18 15.26 15.08
N ALA A 102 44.23 14.46 14.91
CA ALA A 102 44.43 13.20 15.60
C ALA A 102 45.83 13.12 16.24
N THR A 103 45.91 12.40 17.35
CA THR A 103 47.16 12.14 18.11
C THR A 103 47.73 10.75 17.81
N SER A 104 46.91 9.82 17.33
CA SER A 104 47.30 8.46 16.93
C SER A 104 46.55 8.02 15.67
N TRP A 105 47.02 6.95 15.02
CA TRP A 105 46.33 6.36 13.86
C TRP A 105 44.95 5.81 14.21
N GLU A 106 44.81 5.23 15.40
CA GLU A 106 43.53 4.75 15.93
C GLU A 106 42.54 5.91 16.12
N SER A 107 43.02 7.03 16.67
CA SER A 107 42.21 8.24 16.83
C SER A 107 41.79 8.85 15.49
N LEU A 108 42.65 8.74 14.46
CA LEU A 108 42.30 9.18 13.11
C LEU A 108 41.26 8.25 12.46
N ALA A 109 41.45 6.93 12.56
CA ALA A 109 40.52 5.93 12.06
C ALA A 109 39.12 6.08 12.68
N ASN A 110 39.05 6.18 14.01
CA ASN A 110 37.79 6.36 14.72
C ASN A 110 37.11 7.67 14.31
N LYS A 111 37.84 8.77 14.19
CA LYS A 111 37.27 10.05 13.73
C LYS A 111 36.76 9.99 12.30
N LEU A 112 37.45 9.28 11.41
CA LEU A 112 37.01 9.10 10.03
C LEU A 112 35.74 8.23 9.95
N ASN A 113 35.66 7.18 10.77
CA ASN A 113 34.48 6.32 10.86
C ASN A 113 33.29 7.04 11.50
N GLU A 114 33.53 7.86 12.53
CA GLU A 114 32.52 8.72 13.17
C GLU A 114 32.01 9.82 12.22
N THR A 115 32.92 10.49 11.49
CA THR A 115 32.53 11.54 10.54
C THR A 115 31.84 10.97 9.30
N SER A 116 32.26 9.79 8.82
CA SER A 116 31.56 9.01 7.79
C SER A 116 30.13 8.64 8.24
N SER A 117 29.99 8.18 9.49
CA SER A 117 28.68 7.83 10.08
C SER A 117 27.80 9.06 10.32
N GLN A 118 28.36 10.20 10.74
CA GLN A 118 27.62 11.45 10.91
C GLN A 118 27.22 12.09 9.57
N LYS A 119 27.99 11.92 8.50
CA LYS A 119 27.56 12.36 7.15
C LYS A 119 26.33 11.58 6.69
N LEU A 120 26.26 10.29 7.02
CA LEU A 120 25.07 9.46 6.84
C LEU A 120 23.88 9.90 7.72
N ILE A 121 24.12 10.55 8.87
CA ILE A 121 23.06 11.06 9.75
C ILE A 121 22.60 12.47 9.34
N GLY A 122 23.47 13.27 8.70
CA GLY A 122 23.15 14.59 8.16
C GLY A 122 22.32 14.54 6.88
N GLU A 123 22.55 13.54 6.03
CA GLU A 123 21.74 13.26 4.84
C GLU A 123 20.63 12.22 5.12
N GLY A 124 20.77 11.39 6.18
CA GLY A 124 19.79 10.40 6.63
C GLY A 124 18.77 10.89 7.66
N LYS A 125 18.81 12.18 8.05
CA LYS A 125 17.74 12.80 8.86
C LYS A 125 16.39 12.89 8.12
N LEU A 126 16.34 12.44 6.86
CA LEU A 126 15.11 12.23 6.09
C LEU A 126 14.61 10.78 6.05
N GLN A 127 15.33 9.78 6.60
CA GLN A 127 14.96 8.37 6.41
C GLN A 127 14.89 7.49 7.67
N LEU A 128 15.43 7.91 8.82
CA LEU A 128 15.44 7.07 10.04
C LEU A 128 14.40 7.50 11.10
N HIS A 129 13.23 8.00 10.67
CA HIS A 129 12.04 8.18 11.52
C HIS A 129 10.92 7.19 11.14
N GLN A 130 11.26 6.00 10.65
CA GLN A 130 10.24 4.98 10.32
C GLN A 130 10.31 3.70 11.14
N VAL A 131 11.28 3.54 12.06
CA VAL A 131 11.37 2.30 12.83
C VAL A 131 11.74 2.60 14.28
N LEU A 132 10.85 2.20 15.18
CA LEU A 132 10.82 2.41 16.64
C LEU A 132 10.36 3.79 17.12
N GLU A 133 9.04 3.95 17.22
CA GLU A 133 8.40 4.23 18.52
C GLU A 133 6.90 3.91 18.44
N ILE A 134 6.63 2.60 18.46
CA ILE A 134 5.33 2.08 18.84
C ILE A 134 5.29 2.23 20.37
N ASN A 135 4.30 2.99 20.87
CA ASN A 135 3.98 3.26 22.29
C ASN A 135 4.59 4.55 22.87
N ASN A 136 3.96 5.71 22.62
CA ASN A 136 3.22 6.42 23.67
C ASN A 136 2.56 7.69 23.14
N ILE A 137 1.47 8.02 23.82
CA ILE A 137 0.54 9.11 23.57
C ILE A 137 1.24 10.47 23.72
N GLN A 138 1.35 11.26 22.65
CA GLN A 138 1.09 12.70 22.75
C GLN A 138 0.83 13.35 21.38
N LYS A 139 -0.39 13.89 21.25
CA LYS A 139 -0.80 14.92 20.26
C LYS A 139 0.24 16.06 20.28
N PRO A 140 0.78 16.53 19.14
CA PRO A 140 0.16 17.70 18.52
C PRO A 140 0.23 17.76 16.98
N GLU A 141 -0.84 18.35 16.43
CA GLU A 141 -0.83 19.15 15.20
C GLU A 141 -0.19 18.53 13.95
N CYS A 142 -1.01 17.77 13.22
CA CYS A 142 -0.77 17.53 11.80
C CYS A 142 -0.81 18.87 11.06
N GLU A 143 0.34 19.44 10.73
CA GLU A 143 0.41 20.27 9.55
C GLU A 143 0.05 19.41 8.33
N PRO A 144 -0.82 19.90 7.44
CA PRO A 144 -1.33 19.11 6.33
C PRO A 144 -0.19 18.76 5.39
N ILE A 145 0.16 17.47 5.32
CA ILE A 145 0.99 16.94 4.24
C ILE A 145 0.22 17.27 2.95
N ASN A 146 0.78 18.17 2.16
CA ASN A 146 0.21 18.64 0.92
C ASN A 146 0.35 17.52 -0.14
N ILE A 147 -0.52 16.52 -0.04
CA ILE A 147 -0.74 15.50 -1.07
C ILE A 147 -1.64 16.12 -2.15
N LYS A 148 -1.15 17.19 -2.80
CA LYS A 148 -1.75 17.73 -4.03
C LYS A 148 -1.46 16.73 -5.15
N GLY A 149 -2.36 15.79 -5.40
CA GLY A 149 -2.30 15.07 -6.67
C GLY A 149 -3.16 13.82 -6.84
N LEU A 150 -3.50 13.10 -5.77
CA LEU A 150 -4.30 11.87 -5.91
C LEU A 150 -5.77 12.14 -5.57
N THR A 151 -6.47 12.83 -6.48
CA THR A 151 -7.93 12.95 -6.42
C THR A 151 -8.52 11.59 -6.83
N ILE A 152 -8.75 10.72 -5.85
CA ILE A 152 -9.45 9.46 -6.06
C ILE A 152 -10.93 9.79 -6.28
N HIS A 153 -11.39 9.66 -7.52
CA HIS A 153 -12.81 9.79 -7.87
C HIS A 153 -13.53 8.50 -7.49
N LEU A 154 -14.37 8.57 -6.46
CA LEU A 154 -15.31 7.50 -6.11
C LEU A 154 -16.53 7.58 -7.04
N GLU A 155 -17.11 6.43 -7.38
CA GLU A 155 -18.40 6.37 -8.08
C GLU A 155 -19.50 7.05 -7.24
N ALA A 156 -20.53 7.60 -7.89
CA ALA A 156 -21.48 8.50 -7.24
C ALA A 156 -22.26 7.85 -6.07
N ASP A 157 -22.55 6.57 -6.19
CA ASP A 157 -23.16 5.73 -5.16
C ASP A 157 -22.21 5.46 -3.99
N VAL A 158 -20.92 5.24 -4.27
CA VAL A 158 -19.89 5.07 -3.24
C VAL A 158 -19.61 6.38 -2.52
N ALA A 159 -19.60 7.51 -3.24
CA ALA A 159 -19.46 8.84 -2.67
C ALA A 159 -20.68 9.26 -1.82
N GLU A 160 -21.88 8.75 -2.14
CA GLU A 160 -23.08 8.94 -1.32
C GLU A 160 -22.96 8.22 0.03
N ILE A 161 -22.43 6.98 0.02
CA ILE A 161 -22.26 6.16 1.23
C ILE A 161 -21.04 6.60 2.05
N PHE A 162 -19.95 7.01 1.39
CA PHE A 162 -18.69 7.42 1.99
C PHE A 162 -18.30 8.83 1.55
N PRO A 163 -18.97 9.86 2.08
CA PRO A 163 -18.81 11.24 1.61
C PRO A 163 -17.45 11.86 1.95
N ASN A 164 -16.68 11.24 2.85
CA ASN A 164 -15.37 11.73 3.25
C ASN A 164 -14.48 10.59 3.77
N SER A 165 -13.19 10.90 3.92
CA SER A 165 -12.17 9.96 4.42
C SER A 165 -12.45 9.47 5.85
N GLN A 166 -13.17 10.23 6.67
CA GLN A 166 -13.55 9.82 8.02
C GLN A 166 -14.56 8.66 7.99
N ALA A 167 -15.55 8.70 7.08
CA ALA A 167 -16.53 7.62 6.91
C ALA A 167 -15.86 6.31 6.47
N VAL A 168 -14.90 6.39 5.55
CA VAL A 168 -14.11 5.23 5.07
C VAL A 168 -13.30 4.62 6.21
N ASN A 169 -12.60 5.45 6.99
CA ASN A 169 -11.76 4.98 8.09
C ASN A 169 -12.56 4.32 9.21
N GLU A 170 -13.76 4.82 9.50
CA GLU A 170 -14.64 4.20 10.50
C GLU A 170 -15.20 2.86 10.01
N ALA A 171 -15.56 2.75 8.74
CA ALA A 171 -15.97 1.47 8.15
C ALA A 171 -14.83 0.43 8.17
N LEU A 172 -13.60 0.86 7.87
CA LEU A 172 -12.42 0.00 7.93
C LEU A 172 -12.12 -0.47 9.36
N ARG A 173 -12.18 0.44 10.35
CA ARG A 173 -12.04 0.12 11.77
C ARG A 173 -13.13 -0.84 12.24
N PHE A 174 -14.36 -0.65 11.77
CA PHE A 174 -15.46 -1.53 12.08
C PHE A 174 -15.23 -2.93 11.50
N LEU A 175 -14.82 -3.03 10.24
CA LEU A 175 -14.50 -4.29 9.58
C LEU A 175 -13.41 -5.05 10.34
N ILE A 176 -12.27 -4.40 10.63
CA ILE A 176 -11.17 -4.97 11.42
C ILE A 176 -11.65 -5.43 12.80
N ARG A 177 -12.53 -4.65 13.45
CA ARG A 177 -13.10 -5.01 14.75
C ARG A 177 -14.00 -6.24 14.66
N VAL A 178 -14.79 -6.37 13.61
CA VAL A 178 -15.71 -7.50 13.42
C VAL A 178 -14.93 -8.77 13.07
N THR A 179 -13.96 -8.68 12.16
CA THR A 179 -13.11 -9.82 11.76
C THR A 179 -12.25 -10.33 12.92
N ASN A 180 -11.67 -9.44 13.72
CA ASN A 180 -10.88 -9.84 14.90
C ASN A 180 -11.74 -10.40 16.05
N LYS A 181 -13.05 -10.12 16.07
CA LYS A 181 -13.99 -10.67 17.07
C LYS A 181 -14.61 -12.00 16.66
N ASN A 182 -14.54 -12.37 15.39
CA ASN A 182 -15.00 -13.66 14.88
C ASN A 182 -13.90 -14.29 14.02
N PRO A 183 -12.93 -15.01 14.64
CA PRO A 183 -11.86 -15.69 13.91
C PRO A 183 -12.33 -16.94 13.14
N ALA A 184 -13.63 -17.08 12.90
CA ALA A 184 -14.25 -18.25 12.27
C ALA A 184 -15.08 -17.86 11.02
N LEU A 185 -14.53 -16.97 10.20
CA LEU A 185 -14.77 -16.90 8.75
C LEU A 185 -13.45 -17.17 8.04
#